data_AF-A0A844YVI3-F1
#
_entry.id   AF-A0A844YVI3-F1
#
_cell.length_a   1.000
_cell.length_b   1.000
_cell.length_c   1.000
_cell.angle_alpha   90.00
_cell.angle_beta   90.00
_cell.angle_gamma   90.00
#
_symmetry.space_group_name_H-M   'P 1'
#
loop_
_entity.id
_entity.type
_entity.pdbx_description
1 polymer ?
#
loop_
_entity_poly.entity_id
_entity_poly.type
_entity_poly.pdbx_seq_one_letter_code
_entity_poly.pdbx_strand_id
1 'polypeptide(L)'
;MARTYSTTFTAGPEHIDELGHVNNGVWVNWMEAVATAHWNRDGDPAHVAAYAWVVTRHEIDYRGNISLGETVTAETEIREGPSGARFDRHITFRDALGKALVTARTTWAMIDRQTGRLLRVPPEVAAPFMEG
;
A
#
# COMPACT_ATOMS: atom_id res chain seq x y z
N MET A 1 -13.19 11.17 1.83
CA MET A 1 -12.44 10.84 3.07
C MET A 1 -11.19 10.11 2.66
N ALA A 2 -10.02 10.50 3.17
CA ALA A 2 -8.74 9.91 2.75
C ALA A 2 -8.44 8.56 3.42
N ARG A 3 -9.44 7.89 4.00
CA ARG A 3 -9.28 6.57 4.62
C ARG A 3 -9.00 5.47 3.58
N THR A 4 -9.44 5.66 2.35
CA THR A 4 -9.26 4.71 1.25
C THR A 4 -8.68 5.40 0.01
N TYR A 5 -7.98 4.62 -0.80
CA TYR A 5 -7.47 5.04 -2.10
C TYR A 5 -7.44 3.84 -3.05
N SER A 6 -7.72 4.07 -4.32
CA SER A 6 -7.64 3.04 -5.34
C SER A 6 -6.93 3.52 -6.60
N THR A 7 -6.28 2.56 -7.27
CA THR A 7 -5.65 2.74 -8.58
C THR A 7 -5.67 1.41 -9.32
N THR A 8 -5.29 1.42 -10.59
CA THR A 8 -5.19 0.20 -11.41
C THR A 8 -3.75 -0.12 -11.77
N PHE A 9 -3.48 -1.42 -11.94
CA PHE A 9 -2.22 -1.93 -12.46
C PHE A 9 -2.49 -2.90 -13.61
N THR A 10 -1.73 -2.77 -14.69
CA THR A 10 -1.79 -3.66 -15.85
C THR A 10 -0.51 -4.49 -15.91
N ALA A 11 -0.64 -5.80 -16.11
CA ALA A 11 0.50 -6.70 -16.18
C ALA A 11 1.25 -6.54 -17.52
N GLY A 12 2.45 -5.95 -17.49
CA GLY A 12 3.42 -5.96 -18.58
C GLY A 12 4.29 -7.24 -18.61
N PRO A 13 5.06 -7.46 -19.69
CA PRO A 13 5.92 -8.64 -19.84
C PRO A 13 6.92 -8.84 -18.69
N GLU A 14 7.47 -7.76 -18.16
CA GLU A 14 8.41 -7.73 -17.04
C GLU A 14 7.82 -8.22 -15.72
N HIS A 15 6.49 -8.28 -15.62
CA HIS A 15 5.80 -8.72 -14.42
C HIS A 15 5.53 -10.23 -14.40
N ILE A 16 5.65 -10.92 -15.55
CA ILE A 16 5.23 -12.30 -15.73
C ILE A 16 6.41 -13.24 -15.45
N ASP A 17 6.18 -14.28 -14.64
CA ASP A 17 7.18 -15.33 -14.40
C ASP A 17 6.98 -16.57 -15.30
N GLU A 18 7.80 -17.60 -15.09
CA GLU A 18 7.79 -18.84 -15.88
C GLU A 18 6.45 -19.60 -15.85
N LEU A 19 5.58 -19.30 -14.87
CA LEU A 19 4.25 -19.90 -14.74
C LEU A 19 3.19 -19.16 -15.57
N GLY A 20 3.56 -18.09 -16.28
CA GLY A 20 2.69 -17.35 -17.20
C GLY A 20 1.76 -16.34 -16.52
N HIS A 21 2.01 -16.02 -15.25
CA HIS A 21 1.23 -15.07 -14.47
C HIS A 21 2.12 -14.08 -13.70
N VAL A 22 1.53 -13.04 -13.13
CA VAL A 22 2.28 -12.02 -12.38
C VAL A 22 3.03 -12.63 -11.19
N ASN A 23 4.33 -12.33 -11.10
CA ASN A 23 5.19 -12.83 -10.04
C ASN A 23 4.81 -12.27 -8.66
N ASN A 24 4.99 -13.08 -7.61
CA ASN A 24 4.69 -12.66 -6.24
C ASN A 24 5.43 -11.39 -5.77
N GLY A 25 6.66 -11.16 -6.24
CA GLY A 25 7.41 -9.94 -5.94
C GLY A 25 6.81 -8.68 -6.58
N VAL A 26 6.15 -8.82 -7.74
CA VAL A 26 5.47 -7.69 -8.39
C VAL A 26 4.25 -7.26 -7.59
N TRP A 27 3.51 -8.21 -7.02
CA TRP A 27 2.41 -7.89 -6.10
C TRP A 27 2.89 -7.07 -4.90
N VAL A 28 4.06 -7.38 -4.34
CA VAL A 28 4.68 -6.57 -3.27
C VAL A 28 5.00 -5.16 -3.76
N ASN A 29 5.61 -5.03 -4.94
CA ASN A 29 5.89 -3.71 -5.53
C ASN A 29 4.61 -2.88 -5.73
N TRP A 30 3.52 -3.50 -6.19
CA TRP A 30 2.23 -2.83 -6.36
C TRP A 30 1.58 -2.44 -5.02
N MET A 31 1.77 -3.24 -3.96
CA MET A 31 1.34 -2.88 -2.60
C MET A 31 2.05 -1.60 -2.11
N GLU A 32 3.36 -1.52 -2.31
CA GLU A 32 4.14 -0.32 -1.97
C GLU A 32 3.71 0.88 -2.81
N ALA A 33 3.48 0.68 -4.11
CA ALA A 33 3.08 1.74 -5.03
C ALA A 33 1.72 2.34 -4.66
N VAL A 34 0.69 1.52 -4.40
CA VAL A 34 -0.64 2.02 -4.02
C VAL A 34 -0.63 2.72 -2.66
N ALA A 35 0.12 2.19 -1.68
CA ALA A 35 0.26 2.83 -0.37
C ALA A 35 0.99 4.18 -0.46
N THR A 36 2.05 4.26 -1.27
CA THR A 36 2.83 5.48 -1.49
C THR A 36 2.01 6.53 -2.26
N ALA A 37 1.27 6.11 -3.29
CA ALA A 37 0.39 7.00 -4.04
C ALA A 37 -0.70 7.59 -3.14
N HIS A 38 -1.27 6.78 -2.24
CA HIS A 38 -2.23 7.26 -1.25
C HIS A 38 -1.61 8.28 -0.30
N TRP A 39 -0.44 7.98 0.28
CA TRP A 39 0.30 8.90 1.16
C TRP A 39 0.59 10.25 0.48
N ASN A 40 1.11 10.22 -0.75
CA ASN A 40 1.46 11.44 -1.48
C ASN A 40 0.25 12.28 -1.90
N ARG A 41 -0.92 11.65 -2.10
CA ARG A 41 -2.14 12.35 -2.51
C ARG A 41 -2.79 13.09 -1.36
N ASP A 42 -2.94 12.42 -0.22
CA ASP A 42 -3.81 12.90 0.87
C ASP A 42 -3.04 13.34 2.12
N GLY A 43 -1.74 13.02 2.22
CA GLY A 43 -0.88 13.51 3.30
C GLY A 43 -0.60 15.00 3.17
N ASP A 44 -0.44 15.69 4.30
CA ASP A 44 0.03 17.08 4.30
C ASP A 44 1.37 17.17 3.54
N PRO A 45 1.51 18.07 2.55
CA PRO A 45 2.75 18.21 1.78
C PRO A 45 4.01 18.40 2.63
N ALA A 46 3.92 19.09 3.76
CA ALA A 46 5.02 19.28 4.69
C ALA A 46 5.41 17.95 5.37
N HIS A 47 4.42 17.13 5.74
CA HIS A 47 4.66 15.79 6.30
C HIS A 47 5.24 14.84 5.26
N VAL A 48 4.73 14.86 4.01
CA VAL A 48 5.26 14.05 2.90
C VAL A 48 6.73 14.38 2.63
N ALA A 49 7.11 15.66 2.75
CA ALA A 49 8.49 16.12 2.59
C ALA A 49 9.39 15.78 3.80
N ALA A 50 8.86 15.80 5.03
CA ALA A 50 9.64 15.58 6.24
C ALA A 50 9.84 14.09 6.59
N TYR A 51 8.86 13.25 6.26
CA TYR A 51 8.82 11.87 6.71
C TYR A 51 8.90 10.86 5.56
N ALA A 52 9.47 9.70 5.87
CA ALA A 52 9.46 8.51 5.03
C ALA A 52 8.80 7.36 5.78
N TRP A 53 8.33 6.38 5.03
CA TRP A 53 7.74 5.16 5.58
C TRP A 53 8.56 3.97 5.11
N VAL A 54 8.83 3.04 6.02
CA VAL A 54 9.45 1.76 5.69
C VAL A 54 8.52 0.62 6.07
N VAL A 55 8.44 -0.40 5.24
CA VAL A 55 7.69 -1.59 5.58
C VAL A 55 8.50 -2.41 6.60
N THR A 56 7.82 -2.82 7.67
CA THR A 56 8.38 -3.73 8.68
C THR A 56 7.81 -5.14 8.59
N ARG A 57 6.62 -5.29 7.99
CA ARG A 57 5.96 -6.58 7.81
C ARG A 57 4.92 -6.54 6.69
N HIS A 58 4.88 -7.61 5.90
CA HIS A 58 3.75 -7.97 5.07
C HIS A 58 3.13 -9.29 5.57
N GLU A 59 1.80 -9.35 5.56
CA GLU A 59 1.01 -10.59 5.65
C GLU A 59 0.16 -10.64 4.38
N ILE A 60 0.40 -11.63 3.52
CA ILE A 60 -0.19 -11.67 2.17
C ILE A 60 -0.89 -13.01 1.95
N ASP A 61 -2.13 -12.93 1.49
CA ASP A 61 -2.87 -14.07 0.98
C ASP A 61 -2.98 -13.98 -0.54
N TYR A 62 -2.51 -15.02 -1.24
CA TYR A 62 -2.66 -15.17 -2.69
C TYR A 62 -3.80 -16.16 -2.98
N ARG A 63 -4.92 -15.67 -3.50
CA ARG A 63 -6.13 -16.45 -3.84
C ARG A 63 -6.37 -16.57 -5.34
N GLY A 64 -5.60 -15.85 -6.15
CA GLY A 64 -5.63 -15.87 -7.61
C GLY A 64 -4.48 -15.05 -8.18
N ASN A 65 -4.43 -14.93 -9.51
CA ASN A 65 -3.40 -14.20 -10.21
C ASN A 65 -3.97 -13.63 -11.52
N ILE A 66 -3.18 -12.81 -12.22
CA ILE A 66 -3.48 -12.30 -13.56
C ILE A 66 -2.35 -12.60 -14.54
N SER A 67 -2.69 -12.64 -15.81
CA SER A 67 -1.80 -12.91 -16.95
C SER A 67 -1.40 -11.61 -17.67
N LEU A 68 -0.50 -11.73 -18.65
CA LEU A 68 -0.06 -10.61 -19.48
C LEU A 68 -1.24 -9.82 -20.07
N GLY A 69 -1.20 -8.49 -19.92
CA GLY A 69 -2.20 -7.56 -20.46
C GLY A 69 -3.47 -7.43 -19.60
N GLU A 70 -3.68 -8.30 -18.62
CA GLU A 70 -4.79 -8.17 -17.68
C GLU A 70 -4.55 -7.05 -16.67
N THR A 71 -5.64 -6.55 -16.09
CA THR A 71 -5.63 -5.41 -15.17
C THR A 71 -6.33 -5.76 -13.87
N VAL A 72 -5.81 -5.24 -12.76
CA VAL A 72 -6.43 -5.30 -11.44
C VAL A 72 -6.67 -3.91 -10.88
N THR A 73 -7.71 -3.80 -10.07
CA THR A 73 -7.93 -2.65 -9.21
C THR A 73 -7.28 -2.93 -7.86
N ALA A 74 -6.33 -2.10 -7.47
CA ALA A 74 -5.74 -2.08 -6.14
C ALA A 74 -6.49 -1.07 -5.28
N GLU A 75 -6.96 -1.49 -4.11
CA GLU A 75 -7.55 -0.64 -3.10
C GLU A 75 -6.72 -0.75 -1.83
N THR A 76 -6.31 0.39 -1.27
CA THR A 76 -5.70 0.46 0.06
C THR A 76 -6.63 1.20 1.00
N GLU A 77 -6.69 0.73 2.24
CA GLU A 77 -7.46 1.35 3.30
C GLU A 77 -6.70 1.32 4.63
N ILE A 78 -6.94 2.36 5.43
CA ILE A 78 -6.51 2.43 6.82
C ILE A 78 -7.71 2.09 7.69
N ARG A 79 -7.57 1.06 8.54
CA ARG A 79 -8.67 0.58 9.39
C ARG A 79 -8.54 1.05 10.83
N GLU A 80 -7.33 1.01 11.34
CA GLU A 80 -7.00 1.42 12.70
C GLU A 80 -5.97 2.55 12.69
N GLY A 81 -5.98 3.38 13.74
CA GLY A 81 -4.97 4.40 13.95
C GLY A 81 -3.60 3.82 14.30
N PRO A 82 -2.53 4.64 14.28
CA PRO A 82 -1.19 4.16 14.52
C PRO A 82 -0.97 3.69 15.96
N SER A 83 -0.06 2.72 16.13
CA SER A 83 0.41 2.22 17.44
C SER A 83 1.91 2.45 17.58
N GLY A 84 2.28 3.48 18.34
CA GLY A 84 3.68 3.91 18.45
C GLY A 84 4.20 4.42 17.10
N ALA A 85 5.25 3.79 16.57
CA ALA A 85 5.79 4.11 15.24
C ALA A 85 5.06 3.41 14.10
N ARG A 86 4.15 2.46 14.40
CA ARG A 86 3.54 1.57 13.42
C ARG A 86 2.21 2.11 12.91
N PHE A 87 1.95 1.92 11.62
CA PHE A 87 0.67 2.22 11.00
C PHE A 87 0.34 1.15 9.96
N ASP A 88 -0.80 0.48 10.13
CA ASP A 88 -1.19 -0.63 9.26
C ASP A 88 -2.06 -0.14 8.11
N ARG A 89 -1.80 -0.68 6.92
CA ARG A 89 -2.63 -0.53 5.71
C ARG A 89 -3.10 -1.90 5.26
N HIS A 90 -4.37 -2.00 4.95
CA HIS A 90 -4.97 -3.17 4.31
C HIS A 90 -5.05 -2.91 2.82
N ILE A 91 -4.69 -3.89 2.00
CA ILE A 91 -4.63 -3.77 0.55
C ILE A 91 -5.37 -4.95 -0.05
N THR A 92 -6.24 -4.68 -1.03
CA THR A 92 -6.93 -5.71 -1.80
C THR A 92 -6.76 -5.44 -3.29
N PHE A 93 -6.35 -6.46 -4.03
CA PHE A 93 -6.34 -6.45 -5.49
C PHE A 93 -7.52 -7.26 -6.01
N ARG A 94 -8.33 -6.64 -6.86
CA ARG A 94 -9.53 -7.25 -7.46
C ARG A 94 -9.42 -7.33 -8.97
N ASP A 95 -9.93 -8.42 -9.54
CA ASP A 95 -10.14 -8.51 -10.98
C ASP A 95 -11.32 -7.62 -11.43
N ALA A 96 -11.59 -7.62 -12.74
CA ALA A 96 -12.69 -6.86 -13.33
C ALA A 96 -14.09 -7.29 -12.84
N LEU A 97 -14.22 -8.49 -12.27
CA LEU A 97 -15.47 -9.02 -11.71
C LEU A 97 -15.58 -8.73 -10.20
N GLY A 98 -14.60 -8.05 -9.61
CA GLY A 98 -14.57 -7.70 -8.19
C GLY A 98 -14.05 -8.82 -7.27
N LYS A 99 -13.61 -9.96 -7.81
CA LYS A 99 -13.05 -11.06 -7.03
C LYS A 99 -11.69 -10.64 -6.47
N ALA A 100 -11.51 -10.78 -5.16
CA ALA A 100 -10.22 -10.54 -4.52
C ALA A 100 -9.22 -11.63 -4.92
N LEU A 101 -8.15 -11.23 -5.61
CA LEU A 101 -7.08 -12.13 -6.04
C LEU A 101 -5.95 -12.15 -5.00
N VAL A 102 -5.55 -10.99 -4.51
CA VAL A 102 -4.50 -10.84 -3.51
C VAL A 102 -4.98 -9.89 -2.43
N THR A 103 -4.80 -10.26 -1.16
CA THR A 103 -5.07 -9.37 -0.03
C THR A 103 -3.83 -9.30 0.85
N ALA A 104 -3.56 -8.13 1.42
CA ALA A 104 -2.43 -7.95 2.31
C ALA A 104 -2.75 -7.02 3.49
N ARG A 105 -2.10 -7.29 4.61
CA ARG A 105 -1.88 -6.31 5.68
C ARG A 105 -0.41 -5.93 5.68
N THR A 106 -0.15 -4.63 5.63
CA THR A 106 1.20 -4.07 5.52
C THR A 106 1.45 -3.14 6.71
N THR A 107 2.47 -3.43 7.51
CA THR A 107 2.82 -2.63 8.69
C THR A 107 3.98 -1.70 8.36
N TRP A 108 3.70 -0.40 8.43
CA TRP A 108 4.67 0.64 8.12
C TRP A 108 5.22 1.28 9.39
N ALA A 109 6.51 1.63 9.38
CA ALA A 109 7.12 2.43 10.43
C ALA A 109 7.59 3.78 9.85
N MET A 110 7.30 4.87 10.58
CA MET A 110 7.67 6.20 10.14
C MET A 110 9.12 6.52 10.50
N ILE A 111 9.81 7.19 9.57
CA ILE A 111 11.18 7.66 9.72
C ILE A 111 11.23 9.15 9.45
N ASP A 112 11.93 9.89 10.31
CA ASP A 112 12.32 11.27 10.02
C ASP A 112 13.42 11.28 8.95
N ARG A 113 13.20 11.95 7.81
CA ARG A 113 14.15 11.92 6.68
C ARG A 113 15.47 12.61 6.99
N GLN A 114 15.47 13.60 7.89
CA GLN A 114 16.68 14.35 8.23
C GLN A 114 17.63 13.50 9.07
N THR A 115 17.09 12.72 10.01
CA THR A 115 17.87 11.96 11.00
C THR A 115 17.98 10.47 10.65
N GLY A 116 17.11 9.96 9.79
CA GLY A 116 17.01 8.53 9.46
C GLY A 116 16.49 7.67 10.63
N ARG A 117 15.91 8.29 11.67
CA ARG A 117 15.47 7.59 12.89
C ARG A 117 13.97 7.31 12.86
N LEU A 118 13.60 6.18 13.46
CA LEU A 118 12.20 5.82 13.70
C LEU A 118 11.52 6.89 14.57
N LEU A 119 10.34 7.32 14.17
CA LEU A 119 9.52 8.27 14.91
C LEU A 119 8.18 7.62 15.28
N ARG A 120 7.66 7.95 16.46
CA ARG A 120 6.23 7.74 16.76
C ARG A 120 5.41 8.54 15.74
N VAL A 121 4.34 7.95 15.20
CA VAL A 121 3.45 8.66 14.28
C VAL A 121 2.69 9.74 15.06
N PRO A 122 2.88 11.04 14.76
CA PRO A 122 2.14 12.11 15.41
C PRO A 122 0.66 12.07 15.03
N PRO A 123 -0.27 12.41 15.94
CA PRO A 123 -1.71 12.40 15.65
C PRO A 123 -2.09 13.22 14.41
N GLU A 124 -1.46 14.37 14.20
CA GLU A 124 -1.68 15.27 13.06
C GLU A 124 -1.25 14.65 11.72
N VAL A 125 -0.30 13.72 11.73
CA VAL A 125 0.11 12.98 10.52
C VAL A 125 -0.96 11.95 10.14
N ALA A 126 -1.59 11.32 11.14
CA ALA A 126 -2.63 10.32 10.93
C ALA A 126 -4.02 10.93 10.70
N ALA A 127 -4.28 12.14 11.19
CA ALA A 127 -5.60 12.77 11.20
C ALA A 127 -6.33 12.73 9.85
N PRO A 128 -5.71 13.07 8.69
CA PRO A 128 -6.39 13.02 7.39
C PRO A 128 -6.98 11.65 7.05
N PHE A 129 -6.37 10.58 7.55
CA PHE A 129 -6.71 9.19 7.26
C PHE A 129 -7.68 8.58 8.28
N MET A 130 -7.91 9.25 9.41
CA MET A 130 -8.71 8.76 10.54
C MET A 130 -10.07 9.41 10.65
N GLU A 131 -10.27 10.59 10.05
CA GLU A 131 -11.54 11.31 10.13
C GLU A 131 -12.60 10.69 9.20
N GLY A 132 -13.58 10.08 9.86
CA GLY A 132 -14.83 9.54 9.32
C GLY A 132 -15.85 9.37 10.44
#